data_AF-A0A2N1UV98-F1
#
_entry.id   AF-A0A2N1UV98-F1
#
_cell.length_a   1.000
_cell.length_b   1.000
_cell.length_c   1.000
_cell.angle_alpha   90.00
_cell.angle_beta   90.00
_cell.angle_gamma   90.00
#
_symmetry.space_group_name_H-M   'P 1'
#
loop_
_entity.id
_entity.type
_entity.pdbx_description
1 polymer ?
#
loop_
_entity_poly.entity_id
_entity_poly.type
_entity_poly.pdbx_seq_one_letter_code
_entity_poly.pdbx_strand_id
1 'polypeptide(L)'
;MTEAQTLNVMTLSHQLEGLLQKQLMPTPGGTELQLEAGQQQRLMAAIEKGVEYCRSEGYFRTAILCDPSYRRQLRRLIEKPFPHVAVISYVEVAPGFSVNNLFTLEL
;
A
#
# COMPACT_ATOMS: atom_id res chain seq x y z
N MET A 1 12.71 14.42 -25.65
CA MET A 1 12.42 14.62 -24.21
C MET A 1 11.70 13.37 -23.76
N THR A 2 12.33 12.52 -22.95
CA THR A 2 11.68 11.32 -22.41
C THR A 2 10.60 11.83 -21.45
N GLU A 3 9.33 11.59 -21.73
CA GLU A 3 8.27 11.83 -20.73
C GLU A 3 8.67 11.08 -19.46
N ALA A 4 8.84 11.81 -18.35
CA ALA A 4 9.11 11.19 -17.07
C ALA A 4 7.92 10.28 -16.74
N GLN A 5 8.17 8.97 -16.62
CA GLN A 5 7.11 8.05 -16.25
C GLN A 5 6.80 8.26 -14.78
N THR A 6 5.68 8.90 -14.49
CA THR A 6 5.24 9.16 -13.13
C THR A 6 4.41 8.00 -12.61
N LEU A 7 4.79 7.49 -11.45
CA LEU A 7 4.06 6.47 -10.72
C LEU A 7 3.19 7.13 -9.65
N ASN A 8 1.88 7.07 -9.86
CA ASN A 8 0.90 7.56 -8.90
C ASN A 8 0.74 6.54 -7.77
N VAL A 9 0.95 7.00 -6.54
CA VAL A 9 0.92 6.12 -5.37
C VAL A 9 0.10 6.70 -4.23
N MET A 10 -0.41 5.82 -3.38
CA MET A 10 -0.78 6.12 -2.00
C MET A 10 0.34 5.61 -1.09
N THR A 11 0.74 6.38 -0.11
CA THR A 11 1.74 5.97 0.90
C THR A 11 1.08 5.62 2.21
N LEU A 12 1.83 5.00 3.12
CA LEU A 12 1.40 4.70 4.48
C LEU A 12 1.96 5.77 5.42
N SER A 13 1.21 6.17 6.44
CA SER A 13 1.77 7.02 7.47
C SER A 13 2.71 6.27 8.39
N HIS A 14 3.61 6.98 9.06
CA HIS A 14 4.60 6.35 9.94
C HIS A 14 3.97 5.47 11.03
N GLN A 15 2.81 5.89 11.57
CA GLN A 15 2.05 5.10 12.55
C GLN A 15 1.54 3.79 11.95
N LEU A 16 0.97 3.85 10.74
CA LEU A 16 0.48 2.67 10.05
C LEU A 16 1.63 1.73 9.62
N GLU A 17 2.75 2.27 9.15
CA GLU A 17 3.96 1.48 8.86
C GLU A 17 4.47 0.74 10.10
N GLY A 18 4.58 1.44 11.23
CA GLY A 18 5.00 0.84 12.50
C GLY A 18 4.05 -0.25 12.97
N LEU A 19 2.73 -0.06 12.79
CA LEU A 19 1.75 -1.12 13.06
C LEU A 19 1.98 -2.35 12.19
N LEU A 20 2.12 -2.16 10.87
CA LEU A 20 2.31 -3.28 9.94
C LEU A 20 3.61 -4.04 10.22
N GLN A 21 4.70 -3.33 10.52
CA GLN A 21 5.97 -3.95 10.91
C GLN A 21 5.85 -4.72 12.22
N LYS A 22 5.17 -4.17 13.23
CA LYS A 22 4.96 -4.84 14.51
C LYS A 22 4.09 -6.10 14.40
N GLN A 23 3.13 -6.09 13.49
CA GLN A 23 2.20 -7.20 13.27
C GLN A 23 2.70 -8.23 12.25
N LEU A 24 3.94 -8.06 11.78
CA LEU A 24 4.61 -8.98 10.89
C LEU A 24 5.21 -10.14 11.70
N MET A 25 4.52 -11.27 11.75
CA MET A 25 4.85 -12.39 12.61
C MET A 25 5.46 -13.55 11.81
N PRO A 26 6.53 -14.19 12.31
CA PRO A 26 7.04 -15.44 11.74
C PRO A 26 6.06 -16.58 12.01
N THR A 27 5.84 -17.41 10.99
CA THR A 27 5.04 -18.64 11.07
C THR A 27 5.82 -19.78 10.40
N PRO A 28 5.45 -21.05 10.61
CA PRO A 28 6.08 -22.18 9.91
C PRO A 28 6.03 -22.07 8.38
N GLY A 29 5.03 -21.37 7.82
CA GLY A 29 4.87 -21.15 6.38
C GLY A 29 5.55 -19.87 5.84
N GLY A 30 6.34 -19.19 6.67
CA GLY A 30 6.94 -17.89 6.37
C GLY A 30 6.29 -16.77 7.19
N THR A 31 6.39 -15.53 6.72
CA THR A 31 5.92 -14.37 7.49
C THR A 31 4.52 -13.95 7.09
N GLU A 32 3.67 -13.61 8.07
CA GLU A 32 2.29 -13.19 7.88
C GLU A 32 1.97 -11.91 8.67
N LEU A 33 1.00 -11.12 8.18
CA LEU A 33 0.44 -9.98 8.92
C LEU A 33 -0.69 -10.48 9.82
N GLN A 34 -0.49 -10.44 11.13
CA GLN A 34 -1.49 -10.84 12.12
C GLN A 34 -2.17 -9.61 12.72
N LEU A 35 -3.05 -8.99 11.94
CA LEU A 35 -3.86 -7.87 12.40
C LEU A 35 -5.07 -8.40 13.18
N GLU A 36 -5.37 -7.76 14.32
CA GLU A 36 -6.65 -7.97 14.99
C GLU A 36 -7.80 -7.40 14.13
N ALA A 37 -9.02 -7.91 14.32
CA ALA A 37 -10.17 -7.56 13.49
C ALA A 37 -10.39 -6.03 13.36
N GLY A 38 -10.28 -5.28 14.46
CA GLY A 38 -10.43 -3.81 14.43
C GLY A 38 -9.28 -3.07 13.71
N GLN A 39 -8.07 -3.63 13.71
CA GLN A 39 -6.95 -3.07 12.95
C GLN A 39 -7.14 -3.33 11.45
N GLN A 40 -7.54 -4.56 11.09
CA GLN A 40 -7.82 -4.92 9.71
C GLN A 40 -8.98 -4.09 9.14
N GLN A 41 -10.08 -3.91 9.88
CA GLN A 41 -11.21 -3.09 9.44
C GLN A 41 -10.80 -1.63 9.18
N ARG A 42 -10.03 -1.01 10.08
CA ARG A 42 -9.54 0.35 9.89
C ARG A 42 -8.60 0.47 8.69
N LEU A 43 -7.72 -0.52 8.49
CA LEU A 43 -6.86 -0.57 7.31
C LEU A 43 -7.68 -0.65 6.01
N MET A 44 -8.70 -1.49 5.95
CA MET A 44 -9.57 -1.58 4.77
C MET A 44 -10.28 -0.25 4.51
N ALA A 45 -10.83 0.39 5.54
CA ALA A 45 -11.49 1.69 5.42
C ALA A 45 -10.53 2.80 4.97
N ALA A 46 -9.30 2.81 5.48
CA ALA A 46 -8.28 3.77 5.07
C ALA A 46 -7.92 3.60 3.58
N ILE A 47 -7.74 2.36 3.13
CA ILE A 47 -7.46 2.04 1.72
C ILE A 47 -8.63 2.44 0.83
N GLU A 48 -9.85 2.09 1.21
CA GLU A 48 -11.06 2.46 0.45
C GLU A 48 -11.19 3.97 0.29
N LYS A 49 -10.97 4.72 1.37
CA LYS A 49 -10.97 6.19 1.33
C LYS A 49 -9.91 6.74 0.38
N GLY A 50 -8.68 6.21 0.43
CA GLY A 50 -7.60 6.63 -0.47
C GLY A 50 -7.90 6.30 -1.93
N VAL A 51 -8.44 5.11 -2.22
CA VAL A 51 -8.84 4.69 -3.56
C VAL A 51 -9.94 5.59 -4.12
N GLU A 52 -10.97 5.88 -3.32
CA GLU A 52 -12.08 6.74 -3.76
C GLU A 52 -11.59 8.18 -4.00
N TYR A 53 -10.72 8.71 -3.13
CA TYR A 53 -10.09 10.01 -3.35
C TYR A 53 -9.29 10.03 -4.66
N CYS A 54 -8.42 9.05 -4.90
CA CYS A 54 -7.67 9.00 -6.15
C CYS A 54 -8.60 8.90 -7.38
N ARG A 55 -9.67 8.12 -7.27
CA ARG A 55 -10.66 7.97 -8.33
C ARG A 55 -11.41 9.27 -8.61
N SER A 56 -11.81 10.03 -7.59
CA SER A 56 -12.49 11.32 -7.76
C SER A 56 -11.60 12.36 -8.45
N GLU A 57 -10.29 12.28 -8.20
CA GLU A 57 -9.26 13.11 -8.86
C GLU A 57 -8.85 12.59 -10.26
N GLY A 58 -9.50 11.54 -10.77
CA GLY A 58 -9.23 10.98 -12.11
C GLY A 58 -8.05 10.01 -12.17
N TYR A 59 -7.46 9.63 -11.03
CA TYR A 59 -6.38 8.66 -10.94
C TYR A 59 -6.91 7.24 -10.72
N PHE A 60 -7.26 6.56 -11.82
CA PHE A 60 -7.76 5.18 -11.80
C PHE A 60 -6.67 4.11 -11.65
N ARG A 61 -5.40 4.47 -11.79
CA ARG A 61 -4.24 3.58 -11.68
C ARG A 61 -3.31 4.10 -10.60
N THR A 62 -3.59 3.72 -9.36
CA THR A 62 -2.79 4.07 -8.19
C THR A 62 -2.35 2.81 -7.47
N ALA A 63 -1.08 2.76 -7.08
CA ALA A 63 -0.52 1.68 -6.28
C ALA A 63 -0.33 2.12 -4.81
N ILE A 64 -0.33 1.19 -3.87
CA ILE A 64 0.19 1.44 -2.53
C ILE A 64 1.70 1.27 -2.57
N LEU A 65 2.45 2.29 -2.17
CA LEU A 65 3.89 2.25 -2.01
C LEU A 65 4.24 1.98 -0.54
N CYS A 66 5.08 0.99 -0.29
CA CYS A 66 5.42 0.57 1.06
C CYS A 66 6.86 0.05 1.22
N ASP A 67 7.18 -0.43 2.43
CA ASP A 67 8.45 -1.10 2.71
C ASP A 67 8.48 -2.54 2.14
N PRO A 68 9.64 -3.02 1.64
CA PRO A 68 9.78 -4.38 1.12
C PRO A 68 9.51 -5.49 2.13
N SER A 69 9.71 -5.26 3.43
CA SER A 69 9.58 -6.27 4.49
C SER A 69 8.15 -6.82 4.65
N TYR A 70 7.12 -6.02 4.37
CA TYR A 70 5.71 -6.41 4.50
C TYR A 70 4.90 -6.30 3.20
N ARG A 71 5.52 -5.90 2.08
CA ARG A 71 4.86 -5.71 0.76
C ARG A 71 4.04 -6.92 0.31
N ARG A 72 4.60 -8.13 0.42
CA ARG A 72 3.93 -9.38 0.01
C ARG A 72 2.69 -9.66 0.87
N GLN A 73 2.83 -9.50 2.17
CA GLN A 73 1.80 -9.79 3.14
C GLN A 73 0.66 -8.76 3.00
N LEU A 74 1.00 -7.48 2.81
CA LEU A 74 0.04 -6.44 2.54
C LEU A 74 -0.74 -6.72 1.25
N ARG A 75 -0.07 -7.12 0.15
CA ARG A 75 -0.77 -7.52 -1.08
C ARG A 75 -1.74 -8.67 -0.83
N ARG A 76 -1.31 -9.76 -0.19
CA ARG A 76 -2.17 -10.92 0.12
C ARG A 76 -3.37 -10.54 0.97
N LEU A 77 -3.21 -9.59 1.89
CA LEU A 77 -4.28 -9.12 2.77
C LEU A 77 -5.34 -8.34 1.99
N ILE A 78 -4.94 -7.56 0.98
CA ILE A 78 -5.83 -6.62 0.30
C ILE A 78 -6.28 -7.06 -1.09
N GLU A 79 -5.70 -8.12 -1.67
CA GLU A 79 -5.93 -8.50 -3.07
C GLU A 79 -7.36 -8.94 -3.37
N LYS A 80 -8.07 -9.48 -2.38
CA LYS A 80 -9.49 -9.85 -2.52
C LYS A 80 -10.41 -8.61 -2.51
N PRO A 81 -10.35 -7.72 -1.49
CA PRO A 81 -11.19 -6.52 -1.48
C PRO A 81 -10.79 -5.48 -2.54
N PHE A 82 -9.50 -5.39 -2.87
CA PHE A 82 -8.95 -4.38 -3.79
C PHE A 82 -8.09 -5.02 -4.89
N PRO A 83 -8.70 -5.80 -5.80
CA PRO A 83 -7.96 -6.56 -6.82
C PRO A 83 -7.15 -5.67 -7.76
N HIS A 84 -7.63 -4.45 -8.02
CA HIS A 84 -7.01 -3.47 -8.93
C HIS A 84 -5.92 -2.59 -8.27
N VAL A 85 -5.81 -2.61 -6.94
CA VAL A 85 -4.81 -1.81 -6.22
C VAL A 85 -3.52 -2.62 -6.11
N ALA A 86 -2.53 -2.26 -6.93
CA ALA A 86 -1.20 -2.84 -6.81
C ALA A 86 -0.54 -2.43 -5.48
N VAL A 87 0.29 -3.30 -4.92
CA VAL A 87 1.15 -2.96 -3.77
C VAL A 87 2.58 -3.19 -4.20
N ILE A 88 3.39 -2.15 -4.10
CA ILE A 88 4.77 -2.12 -4.56
C ILE A 88 5.67 -1.62 -3.43
N SER A 89 6.92 -2.07 -3.42
CA SER A 89 7.91 -1.53 -2.51
C SER A 89 8.75 -0.43 -3.15
N TYR A 90 9.34 0.44 -2.35
CA TYR A 90 10.22 1.50 -2.88
C TYR A 90 11.43 0.95 -3.66
N VAL A 91 11.88 -0.28 -3.39
CA VAL A 91 12.95 -0.94 -4.16
C VAL A 91 12.50 -1.50 -5.51
N GLU A 92 11.19 -1.61 -5.75
CA GLU A 92 10.60 -2.08 -7.01
C GLU A 92 10.41 -0.92 -8.02
N VAL A 93 10.61 0.33 -7.59
CA VAL A 93 10.52 1.52 -8.46
C VAL A 93 11.80 1.63 -9.29
N ALA A 94 11.69 1.41 -10.60
CA ALA A 94 12.84 1.45 -11.51
C ALA A 94 13.44 2.87 -11.60
N PRO A 95 14.78 2.98 -11.79
CA PRO A 95 15.41 4.27 -12.06
C PRO A 95 14.76 4.99 -13.24
N GLY A 96 14.52 6.29 -13.10
CA GLY A 96 13.88 7.11 -14.13
C GLY A 96 12.36 7.26 -13.98
N PHE A 97 11.72 6.55 -13.05
CA PHE A 97 10.36 6.84 -12.62
C PHE A 97 10.34 7.93 -11.55
N SER A 98 9.39 8.86 -11.65
CA SER A 98 9.09 9.82 -10.59
C SER A 98 7.91 9.33 -9.76
N VAL A 99 8.00 9.40 -8.44
CA VAL A 99 6.88 9.04 -7.56
C VAL A 99 6.03 10.27 -7.31
N ASN A 100 4.73 10.16 -7.58
CA ASN A 100 3.74 11.18 -7.24
C ASN A 100 2.82 10.63 -6.15
N ASN A 101 2.99 11.14 -4.93
CA ASN A 101 2.14 10.75 -3.82
C ASN A 101 0.81 11.52 -3.90
N LEU A 102 -0.28 10.78 -4.10
CA LEU A 102 -1.62 11.31 -4.18
C LEU A 102 -2.33 11.33 -2.83
N PHE A 103 -2.00 10.40 -1.93
CA PHE A 103 -2.72 10.23 -0.68
C PHE A 103 -1.88 9.46 0.36
N THR A 104 -1.97 9.86 1.62
CA THR A 104 -1.38 9.11 2.75
C THR A 104 -2.46 8.39 3.53
N LEU A 105 -2.33 7.06 3.65
CA LEU A 105 -3.22 6.20 4.42
C LEU A 105 -2.94 6.35 5.92
N GLU A 106 -3.98 6.66 6.68
CA GLU A 106 -3.94 6.93 8.13
C GLU A 106 -4.91 6.01 8.88
N LEU A 107 -4.61 5.68 10.15
CA LEU A 107 -5.42 4.82 11.03
C LEU A 107 -5.93 5.51 12.30
#